data_AF-A0A1A0H9L6-F1
#
_entry.id   AF-A0A1A0H9L6-F1
#
_cell.length_a   1.000
_cell.length_b   1.000
_cell.length_c   1.000
_cell.angle_alpha   90.00
_cell.angle_beta   90.00
_cell.angle_gamma   90.00
#
_symmetry.space_group_name_H-M   'P 1'
#
loop_
_entity.id
_entity.type
_entity.pdbx_description
1 polymer ?
#
loop_
_entity_poly.entity_id
_entity_poly.type
_entity_poly.pdbx_seq_one_letter_code
_entity_poly.pdbx_strand_id
1 'polypeptide(L)'
;MSIQRRTSRLDHLASSVRQDVRAHQRTYKGAYTRTAIQCLSFSVMIIKFFSAEFLPIGTVYTAYGFVLYFVGVAKARNVWTYYDGHEDQERFTTAGDSVLLLTLVSLATYVALFVLVLRL
;
A
#
# COMPACT_ATOMS: atom_id res chain seq x y z
N MET A 1 -27.60 19.57 10.59
CA MET A 1 -26.31 19.19 10.01
C MET A 1 -26.37 19.52 8.52
N SER A 2 -25.93 20.72 8.13
CA SER A 2 -26.00 21.19 6.75
C SER A 2 -24.99 20.42 5.90
N ILE A 3 -25.48 19.66 4.92
CA ILE A 3 -24.63 19.05 3.90
C ILE A 3 -24.18 20.17 2.96
N GLN A 4 -23.03 20.76 3.25
CA GLN A 4 -22.40 21.74 2.37
C GLN A 4 -21.89 21.00 1.14
N ARG A 5 -22.69 21.01 0.06
CA ARG A 5 -22.25 20.54 -1.26
C ARG A 5 -21.10 21.43 -1.71
N ARG A 6 -19.88 20.88 -1.75
CA ARG A 6 -18.74 21.56 -2.40
C ARG A 6 -19.10 21.85 -3.85
N THR A 7 -18.75 23.05 -4.30
CA THR A 7 -19.09 23.54 -5.64
C THR A 7 -18.51 22.59 -6.70
N SER A 8 -19.37 22.07 -7.58
CA SER A 8 -18.95 21.24 -8.72
C SER A 8 -18.39 22.14 -9.82
N ARG A 9 -17.16 22.62 -9.64
CA ARG A 9 -16.44 23.38 -10.67
C ARG A 9 -16.21 22.46 -11.88
N LEU A 10 -16.43 22.96 -13.10
CA LEU A 10 -16.32 22.16 -14.34
C LEU A 10 -14.92 21.56 -14.56
N ASP A 11 -13.86 22.19 -14.02
CA ASP A 11 -12.50 21.65 -14.00
C ASP A 11 -12.38 20.32 -13.22
N HIS A 12 -13.24 20.09 -12.22
CA HIS A 12 -13.31 18.82 -11.47
C HIS A 12 -14.12 17.74 -12.19
N LEU A 13 -14.83 18.12 -13.25
CA LEU A 13 -15.61 17.23 -14.10
C LEU A 13 -14.85 16.83 -15.37
N ALA A 14 -13.70 17.46 -15.65
CA ALA A 14 -12.75 17.05 -16.68
C ALA A 14 -12.41 15.56 -16.49
N SER A 15 -12.49 14.80 -17.60
CA SER A 15 -12.37 13.34 -17.58
C SER A 15 -11.02 12.85 -17.03
N SER A 16 -9.95 13.62 -17.23
CA SER A 16 -8.59 13.35 -16.75
C SER A 16 -8.48 13.37 -15.22
N VAL A 17 -8.91 14.46 -14.57
CA VAL A 17 -8.83 14.63 -13.10
C VAL A 17 -9.61 13.52 -12.38
N ARG A 18 -10.76 13.12 -12.91
CA ARG A 18 -11.55 11.99 -12.39
C ARG A 18 -10.81 10.66 -12.50
N GLN A 19 -10.04 10.48 -13.56
CA GLN A 19 -9.23 9.28 -13.76
C GLN A 19 -8.08 9.21 -12.77
N ASP A 20 -7.41 10.32 -12.49
CA ASP A 20 -6.28 10.39 -11.57
C ASP A 20 -6.70 10.15 -10.13
N VAL A 21 -7.81 10.75 -9.70
CA VAL A 21 -8.40 10.50 -8.37
C VAL A 21 -8.77 9.02 -8.21
N ARG A 22 -9.35 8.42 -9.24
CA ARG A 22 -9.73 7.00 -9.21
C ARG A 22 -8.50 6.08 -9.23
N ALA A 23 -7.45 6.44 -9.98
CA ALA A 23 -6.19 5.72 -9.96
C ALA A 23 -5.57 5.75 -8.57
N HIS A 24 -5.48 6.93 -7.94
CA HIS A 24 -5.00 7.10 -6.56
C HIS A 24 -5.78 6.25 -5.56
N GLN A 25 -7.12 6.25 -5.66
CA GLN A 25 -7.97 5.44 -4.79
C GLN A 25 -7.75 3.93 -4.99
N ARG A 26 -7.65 3.44 -6.23
CA ARG A 26 -7.37 2.02 -6.50
C ARG A 26 -6.02 1.57 -5.95
N THR A 27 -5.01 2.44 -6.00
CA THR A 27 -3.68 2.15 -5.46
C THR A 27 -3.69 2.15 -3.93
N TYR A 28 -3.98 3.28 -3.29
CA TYR A 28 -3.76 3.42 -1.84
C TYR A 28 -4.90 2.87 -0.98
N LYS A 29 -6.17 3.00 -1.42
CA LYS A 29 -7.30 2.40 -0.69
C LYS A 29 -7.51 0.93 -1.05
N GLY A 30 -7.21 0.55 -2.29
CA GLY A 30 -7.44 -0.79 -2.80
C GLY A 30 -6.23 -1.71 -2.67
N ALA A 31 -5.20 -1.47 -3.48
CA ALA A 31 -4.04 -2.38 -3.58
C ALA A 31 -3.28 -2.48 -2.25
N TYR A 32 -2.91 -1.35 -1.64
CA TYR A 32 -2.13 -1.36 -0.39
C TYR A 32 -2.85 -2.04 0.77
N THR A 33 -4.15 -1.83 0.92
CA THR A 33 -4.93 -2.45 2.00
C THR A 33 -5.06 -3.96 1.78
N ARG A 34 -5.30 -4.40 0.54
CA ARG A 34 -5.33 -5.83 0.19
C ARG A 34 -3.99 -6.50 0.46
N THR A 35 -2.89 -5.89 0.02
CA THR A 35 -1.54 -6.43 0.25
C THR A 35 -1.20 -6.48 1.73
N ALA A 36 -1.56 -5.45 2.51
CA ALA A 36 -1.34 -5.45 3.95
C ALA A 36 -2.10 -6.60 4.65
N ILE A 37 -3.37 -6.81 4.31
CA ILE A 37 -4.17 -7.93 4.82
C ILE A 37 -3.52 -9.27 4.44
N GLN A 38 -3.08 -9.43 3.18
CA GLN A 38 -2.40 -10.65 2.73
C GLN A 38 -1.11 -10.91 3.52
N CYS A 39 -0.27 -9.90 3.76
CA CYS A 39 0.95 -10.03 4.54
C CYS A 39 0.67 -10.40 6.00
N LEU A 40 -0.33 -9.78 6.63
CA LEU A 40 -0.72 -10.09 8.01
C LEU A 40 -1.29 -11.50 8.14
N SER A 41 -2.14 -11.92 7.19
CA SER A 41 -2.66 -13.29 7.15
C SER A 41 -1.55 -14.32 6.95
N PHE A 42 -0.60 -14.05 6.06
CA PHE A 42 0.55 -14.93 5.81
C PHE A 42 1.48 -15.02 7.02
N SER A 43 1.70 -13.91 7.74
CA SER A 43 2.44 -13.93 9.00
C SER A 43 1.79 -14.85 10.03
N VAL A 44 0.47 -14.71 10.27
CA VAL A 44 -0.26 -15.54 11.22
C VAL A 44 -0.17 -17.02 10.80
N MET A 45 -0.28 -17.32 9.52
CA MET A 45 -0.07 -18.67 8.99
C MET A 45 1.32 -19.19 9.35
N ILE A 46 2.39 -18.44 9.08
CA ILE A 46 3.77 -18.86 9.42
C ILE A 46 3.92 -19.12 10.92
N ILE A 47 3.49 -18.18 11.75
CA ILE A 47 3.65 -18.25 13.20
C ILE A 47 2.87 -19.42 13.82
N LYS A 48 1.70 -19.78 13.25
CA LYS A 48 0.85 -20.85 13.82
C LYS A 48 1.05 -22.23 13.21
N PHE A 49 1.43 -22.33 11.94
CA PHE A 49 1.57 -23.64 11.26
C PHE A 49 3.00 -24.20 11.30
N PHE A 50 4.03 -23.35 11.35
CA PHE A 50 5.42 -23.79 11.22
C PHE A 50 6.13 -23.91 12.57
N SER A 51 7.25 -24.64 12.56
CA SER A 51 8.17 -24.79 13.71
C SER A 51 8.71 -23.44 14.18
N ALA A 52 9.19 -23.38 15.43
CA ALA A 52 9.73 -22.18 16.05
C ALA A 52 10.88 -21.52 15.25
N GLU A 53 11.56 -22.30 14.41
CA GLU A 53 12.62 -21.84 13.50
C GLU A 53 12.13 -20.81 12.46
N PHE A 54 10.84 -20.83 12.13
CA PHE A 54 10.22 -19.93 11.15
C PHE A 54 9.63 -18.65 11.80
N LEU A 55 9.68 -18.52 13.13
CA LEU A 55 9.16 -17.34 13.84
C LEU A 55 9.79 -16.01 13.38
N PRO A 56 11.10 -15.90 13.13
CA PRO A 56 11.71 -14.64 12.67
C PRO A 56 11.13 -14.17 11.34
N ILE A 57 10.66 -15.09 10.50
CA ILE A 57 10.08 -14.76 9.20
C ILE A 57 8.66 -14.21 9.38
N GLY A 58 7.88 -14.85 10.25
CA GLY A 58 6.54 -14.36 10.59
C GLY A 58 6.58 -12.94 11.17
N THR A 59 7.53 -12.65 12.08
CA THR A 59 7.66 -11.30 12.67
C THR A 59 7.99 -10.23 11.62
N VAL A 60 8.84 -10.55 10.63
CA VAL A 60 9.13 -9.65 9.49
C VAL A 60 7.86 -9.36 8.70
N TYR A 61 7.06 -10.38 8.34
CA TYR A 61 5.79 -10.17 7.63
C TYR A 61 4.77 -9.39 8.46
N THR A 62 4.73 -9.55 9.79
CA THR A 62 3.89 -8.74 10.68
C THR A 62 4.27 -7.27 10.61
N ALA A 63 5.54 -6.95 10.88
CA ALA A 63 6.03 -5.58 10.89
C ALA A 63 5.81 -4.91 9.53
N TYR A 64 6.12 -5.64 8.46
CA TYR A 64 5.94 -5.19 7.10
C TYR A 64 4.46 -4.93 6.74
N GLY A 65 3.55 -5.83 7.12
CA GLY A 65 2.11 -5.65 6.92
C GLY A 65 1.56 -4.40 7.62
N PHE A 66 2.01 -4.12 8.85
CA PHE A 66 1.65 -2.91 9.58
C PHE A 66 2.18 -1.64 8.91
N VAL A 67 3.48 -1.59 8.59
CA VAL A 67 4.09 -0.43 7.91
C VAL A 67 3.34 -0.14 6.62
N LEU A 68 3.08 -1.17 5.81
CA LEU A 68 2.36 -1.03 4.55
C LEU A 68 0.94 -0.50 4.75
N TYR A 69 0.21 -1.01 5.75
CA TYR A 69 -1.13 -0.55 6.08
C TYR A 69 -1.14 0.94 6.46
N PHE A 70 -0.26 1.36 7.38
CA PHE A 70 -0.18 2.74 7.82
C PHE A 70 0.24 3.70 6.70
N VAL A 71 1.21 3.32 5.89
CA VAL A 71 1.62 4.09 4.70
C VAL A 71 0.46 4.22 3.72
N GLY A 72 -0.26 3.13 3.44
CA GLY A 72 -1.43 3.12 2.57
C GLY A 72 -2.52 4.06 3.07
N VAL A 73 -2.84 4.03 4.36
CA VAL A 73 -3.84 4.92 4.98
C VAL A 73 -3.38 6.38 4.95
N ALA A 74 -2.12 6.67 5.29
CA ALA A 74 -1.59 8.03 5.28
C ALA A 74 -1.65 8.64 3.87
N LYS A 75 -1.20 7.90 2.85
CA LYS A 75 -1.26 8.34 1.44
C LYS A 75 -2.68 8.43 0.91
N ALA A 76 -3.59 7.56 1.37
CA ALA A 76 -5.01 7.64 0.99
C ALA A 76 -5.72 8.88 1.56
N ARG A 77 -5.28 9.41 2.71
CA ARG A 77 -5.84 10.62 3.33
C ARG A 77 -5.34 11.91 2.64
N ASN A 78 -4.08 11.93 2.21
CA ASN A 78 -3.45 13.09 1.56
C ASN A 78 -3.75 13.16 0.05
N VAL A 79 -5.03 13.06 -0.33
CA VAL A 79 -5.45 13.21 -1.75
C VAL A 79 -5.43 14.68 -2.20
N TRP A 80 -5.54 15.61 -1.23
CA TRP A 80 -5.64 17.06 -1.47
C TRP A 80 -4.36 17.67 -2.06
N THR A 81 -3.19 17.04 -1.84
CA THR A 81 -1.91 17.46 -2.42
C THR A 81 -1.93 17.43 -3.96
N TYR A 82 -2.85 16.69 -4.57
CA TYR A 82 -3.00 16.60 -6.04
C TYR A 82 -3.94 17.66 -6.64
N TYR A 83 -4.47 18.60 -5.83
CA TYR A 83 -5.58 19.46 -6.22
C TYR A 83 -5.24 20.96 -6.27
N ASP A 84 -4.02 21.36 -5.91
CA ASP A 84 -3.65 22.77 -5.88
C ASP A 84 -3.37 23.28 -7.30
N GLY A 85 -4.35 23.99 -7.87
CA GLY A 85 -4.27 24.59 -9.20
C GLY A 85 -3.46 25.89 -9.25
N HIS A 86 -2.48 26.07 -8.37
CA HIS A 86 -1.71 27.32 -8.27
C HIS A 86 -0.22 27.22 -8.59
N GLU A 87 0.36 26.03 -8.72
CA GLU A 87 1.77 25.90 -9.12
C GLU A 87 1.98 24.64 -9.97
N ASP A 88 2.82 24.78 -10.99
CA ASP A 88 3.29 23.75 -11.92
C ASP A 88 4.06 22.62 -11.22
N GLN A 89 3.41 21.81 -10.38
CA GLN A 89 3.94 20.54 -9.92
C GLN A 89 3.24 19.37 -10.60
N GLU A 90 3.51 19.24 -11.89
CA GLU A 90 3.36 18.00 -12.65
C GLU A 90 4.36 16.91 -12.21
N ARG A 91 4.49 16.64 -10.92
CA ARG A 91 5.26 15.49 -10.45
C ARG A 91 4.37 14.51 -9.73
N PHE A 92 3.52 13.85 -10.52
CA PHE A 92 2.96 12.55 -10.17
C PHE A 92 4.11 11.61 -9.77
N THR A 93 4.42 11.57 -8.48
CA THR A 93 5.27 10.53 -7.90
C THR A 93 4.38 9.29 -7.83
N THR A 94 4.47 8.48 -8.88
CA THR A 94 3.86 7.16 -8.89
C THR A 94 4.34 6.38 -7.67
N ALA A 95 3.51 5.47 -7.17
CA ALA A 95 3.86 4.61 -6.03
C ALA A 95 5.03 3.63 -6.33
N GLY A 96 5.72 3.78 -7.46
CA GLY A 96 6.75 2.87 -7.96
C GLY A 96 7.85 2.57 -6.94
N ASP A 97 8.33 3.58 -6.20
CA ASP A 97 9.38 3.37 -5.20
C ASP A 97 8.92 2.46 -4.04
N SER A 98 7.70 2.69 -3.55
CA SER A 98 7.10 1.80 -2.57
C SER A 98 6.84 0.39 -3.12
N VAL A 99 6.44 0.28 -4.40
CA VAL A 99 6.22 -1.02 -5.08
C VAL A 99 7.53 -1.77 -5.27
N LEU A 100 8.62 -1.09 -5.61
CA LEU A 100 9.95 -1.68 -5.72
C LEU A 100 10.43 -2.19 -4.36
N LEU A 101 10.31 -1.37 -3.32
CA LEU A 101 10.63 -1.77 -1.94
C LEU A 101 9.79 -3.01 -1.55
N LEU A 102 8.49 -2.97 -1.85
CA LEU A 102 7.57 -4.07 -1.54
C LEU A 102 8.02 -5.38 -2.22
N THR A 103 8.40 -5.29 -3.49
CA THR A 103 8.83 -6.42 -4.30
C THR A 103 10.13 -7.01 -3.77
N LEU A 104 11.12 -6.16 -3.47
CA LEU A 104 12.41 -6.59 -2.94
C LEU A 104 12.28 -7.28 -1.58
N VAL A 105 11.51 -6.70 -0.65
CA VAL A 105 11.25 -7.30 0.66
C VAL A 105 10.53 -8.64 0.50
N SER A 106 9.52 -8.71 -0.37
CA SER A 106 8.80 -9.97 -0.60
C SER A 106 9.71 -11.07 -1.16
N LEU A 107 10.57 -10.72 -2.12
CA LEU A 107 11.48 -11.65 -2.76
C LEU A 107 12.53 -12.17 -1.77
N ALA A 108 13.14 -11.28 -0.98
CA ALA A 108 14.11 -11.65 0.03
C ALA A 108 13.52 -12.61 1.06
N THR A 109 12.29 -12.32 1.52
CA THR A 109 11.61 -13.18 2.50
C THR A 109 11.22 -14.55 1.91
N TYR A 110 10.84 -14.61 0.62
CA TYR A 110 10.59 -15.88 -0.06
C TYR A 110 11.86 -16.72 -0.23
N VAL A 111 12.99 -16.10 -0.58
CA VAL A 111 14.28 -16.80 -0.66
C VAL A 111 14.67 -17.34 0.71
N ALA A 112 14.52 -16.55 1.77
CA ALA A 112 14.79 -16.99 3.15
C ALA A 112 13.91 -18.18 3.56
N LEU A 113 12.61 -18.13 3.27
CA LEU A 113 11.69 -19.25 3.48
C LEU A 113 12.13 -20.50 2.73
N PHE A 114 12.47 -20.36 1.45
CA PHE A 114 12.88 -21.49 0.62
C PHE A 114 14.15 -22.16 1.14
N VAL A 115 15.16 -21.37 1.52
CA VAL A 115 16.41 -21.89 2.11
C VAL A 115 16.14 -22.61 3.43
N LEU A 116 15.27 -22.07 4.29
CA LEU A 116 14.95 -22.69 5.58
C LEU A 116 14.18 -24.00 5.39
N VAL A 117 13.27 -24.06 4.42
CA VAL A 117 12.58 -25.30 4.02
C VAL A 117 13.56 -26.34 3.45
N LEU A 118 14.54 -25.95 2.63
CA LEU A 118 15.53 -26.89 2.09
C LEU A 118 16.55 -27.39 3.13
N ARG A 119 16.73 -26.66 4.23
CA ARG A 119 17.63 -27.03 5.32
C ARG A 119 16.98 -28.03 6.29
N LEU A 120 15.65 -28.08 6.32
CA LEU A 120 14.86 -28.99 7.15
C LEU A 120 14.84 -30.39 6.53
#